data_AF-A0A1M6KUM7-F1
#
_entry.id   AF-A0A1M6KUM7-F1
#
_cell.length_a   1.000
_cell.length_b   1.000
_cell.length_c   1.000
_cell.angle_alpha   90.00
_cell.angle_beta   90.00
_cell.angle_gamma   90.00
#
_symmetry.space_group_name_H-M   'P 1'
#
loop_
_entity.id
_entity.type
_entity.pdbx_description
1 polymer ?
#
loop_
_entity_poly.entity_id
_entity_poly.type
_entity_poly.pdbx_seq_one_letter_code
_entity_poly.pdbx_strand_id
1 'polypeptide(L)'
;MSDERIERKEAVEAVRVASRHFADLYFYFVKALVEDLGEEKAKEIVQKVLFERSIERAKRMEDKAEKLEKEKVPENIFCLTDVPFLGWVKELGVNHCPYGEAWLSRYQEHPWFREFAAFYCDVTDTSVAELFTRSYSHKLTKNVVLGDESCERIYYKDEKVASGEYTYGKKED
;
A
#
# COMPACT_ATOMS: atom_id res chain seq x y z
N MET A 1 18.67 -26.59 -12.40
CA MET A 1 18.58 -25.15 -12.70
C MET A 1 19.84 -24.53 -12.13
N SER A 2 20.65 -23.86 -12.94
CA SER A 2 21.88 -23.21 -12.47
C SER A 2 21.52 -22.09 -11.48
N ASP A 3 22.29 -21.96 -10.41
CA ASP A 3 22.30 -20.76 -9.55
C ASP A 3 22.90 -19.59 -10.36
N GLU A 4 22.11 -19.05 -11.28
CA GLU A 4 22.48 -17.86 -12.03
C GLU A 4 22.37 -16.64 -11.10
N ARG A 5 23.48 -15.94 -10.89
CA ARG A 5 23.55 -14.76 -10.04
C ARG A 5 23.33 -13.52 -10.88
N ILE A 6 22.43 -12.64 -10.43
CA ILE A 6 22.19 -11.33 -11.04
C ILE A 6 22.82 -10.22 -10.20
N GLU A 7 23.20 -9.13 -10.85
CA GLU A 7 23.72 -7.94 -10.16
C GLU A 7 22.61 -7.27 -9.34
N ARG A 8 22.95 -6.67 -8.19
CA ARG A 8 21.95 -6.01 -7.33
C ARG A 8 21.18 -4.93 -8.10
N LYS A 9 21.88 -4.17 -8.94
CA LYS A 9 21.27 -3.11 -9.76
C LYS A 9 20.21 -3.69 -10.71
N GLU A 10 20.48 -4.83 -11.33
CA GLU A 10 19.55 -5.53 -12.21
C GLU A 10 18.32 -6.03 -11.43
N ALA A 11 18.54 -6.61 -10.24
CA ALA A 11 17.44 -7.04 -9.38
C ALA A 11 16.54 -5.89 -8.92
N VAL A 12 17.13 -4.75 -8.54
CA VAL A 12 16.40 -3.52 -8.20
C VAL A 12 15.55 -3.06 -9.38
N GLU A 13 16.13 -3.00 -10.58
CA GLU A 13 15.41 -2.58 -11.77
C GLU A 13 14.26 -3.53 -12.13
N ALA A 14 14.46 -4.84 -12.04
CA ALA A 14 13.41 -5.81 -12.28
C ALA A 14 12.20 -5.64 -11.33
N VAL A 15 12.45 -5.40 -10.03
CA VAL A 15 11.38 -5.10 -9.06
C VAL A 15 10.67 -3.80 -9.38
N ARG A 16 11.41 -2.76 -9.80
CA ARG A 16 10.82 -1.47 -10.18
C ARG A 16 9.99 -1.58 -11.46
N VAL A 17 10.45 -2.31 -12.48
CA VAL A 17 9.69 -2.62 -13.70
C VAL A 17 8.38 -3.33 -13.36
N ALA A 18 8.43 -4.38 -12.54
CA ALA A 18 7.23 -5.09 -12.10
C ALA A 18 6.26 -4.17 -11.34
N SER A 19 6.80 -3.30 -10.48
CA SER A 19 6.01 -2.33 -9.72
C SER A 19 5.35 -1.29 -10.64
N ARG A 20 6.03 -0.83 -11.70
CA ARG A 20 5.46 0.08 -12.71
C ARG A 20 4.35 -0.59 -13.52
N HIS A 21 4.52 -1.84 -13.93
CA HIS A 21 3.45 -2.59 -14.59
C HIS A 21 2.21 -2.74 -13.72
N PHE A 22 2.38 -3.00 -12.41
CA PHE A 22 1.26 -3.02 -11.48
C PHE A 22 0.60 -1.64 -11.32
N ALA A 23 1.41 -0.58 -11.19
CA ALA A 23 0.93 0.79 -11.07
C ALA A 23 0.10 1.22 -12.29
N ASP A 24 0.56 0.87 -13.49
CA ASP A 24 -0.15 1.13 -14.74
C ASP A 24 -1.45 0.33 -14.83
N LEU A 25 -1.42 -0.96 -14.48
CA LEU A 25 -2.62 -1.78 -14.45
C LEU A 25 -3.67 -1.21 -13.48
N TYR A 26 -3.26 -0.80 -12.28
CA TYR A 26 -4.15 -0.16 -11.31
C TYR A 26 -4.78 1.10 -11.89
N PHE A 27 -4.00 1.98 -12.55
CA PHE A 27 -4.54 3.17 -13.22
C PHE A 27 -5.62 2.82 -14.25
N TYR A 28 -5.35 1.88 -15.18
CA TYR A 28 -6.32 1.53 -16.21
C TYR A 28 -7.56 0.83 -15.64
N PHE A 29 -7.40 0.03 -14.57
CA PHE A 29 -8.53 -0.59 -13.90
C PHE A 29 -9.45 0.44 -13.25
N VAL A 30 -8.87 1.38 -12.50
CA VAL A 30 -9.64 2.48 -11.89
C VAL A 30 -10.26 3.36 -12.97
N LYS A 31 -9.52 3.66 -14.04
CA LYS A 31 -10.04 4.44 -15.18
C LYS A 31 -11.30 3.81 -15.76
N ALA A 32 -11.29 2.51 -16.03
CA ALA A 32 -12.46 1.79 -16.53
C ALA A 32 -13.65 1.89 -15.57
N LEU A 33 -13.42 1.73 -14.25
CA LEU A 33 -14.47 1.90 -13.25
C LEU A 33 -15.05 3.31 -13.24
N VAL A 34 -14.20 4.34 -13.34
CA VAL A 34 -14.63 5.75 -13.37
C VAL A 34 -15.43 6.04 -14.65
N GLU A 35 -14.98 5.56 -15.80
CA GLU A 35 -15.66 5.75 -17.10
C GLU A 35 -17.03 5.06 -17.13
N ASP A 36 -17.15 3.87 -16.55
CA ASP A 36 -18.39 3.08 -16.59
C ASP A 36 -19.39 3.41 -15.47
N LEU A 37 -18.89 3.79 -14.28
CA LEU A 37 -19.71 3.89 -13.06
C LEU A 37 -19.66 5.28 -12.38
N GLY A 38 -18.76 6.16 -12.81
CA GLY A 38 -18.49 7.43 -12.14
C GLY A 38 -17.57 7.29 -10.92
N GLU A 39 -17.01 8.43 -10.47
CA GLU A 39 -15.96 8.47 -9.44
C GLU A 39 -16.41 7.90 -8.09
N GLU A 40 -17.59 8.27 -7.60
CA GLU A 40 -18.11 7.81 -6.31
C GLU A 40 -18.22 6.28 -6.26
N LYS A 41 -18.84 5.68 -7.29
CA LYS A 41 -19.01 4.23 -7.31
C LYS A 41 -17.71 3.49 -7.54
N ALA A 42 -16.81 4.05 -8.36
CA ALA A 42 -15.46 3.52 -8.52
C ALA A 42 -14.70 3.51 -7.20
N LYS A 43 -14.80 4.58 -6.40
CA LYS A 43 -14.14 4.69 -5.09
C LYS A 43 -14.64 3.66 -4.09
N GLU A 44 -15.95 3.41 -4.02
CA GLU A 44 -16.50 2.33 -3.18
C GLU A 44 -15.92 0.95 -3.55
N ILE A 45 -15.84 0.64 -4.85
CA ILE A 45 -15.30 -0.63 -5.33
C ILE A 45 -13.80 -0.74 -5.04
N VAL A 46 -13.04 0.32 -5.31
CA VAL A 46 -11.61 0.38 -5.02
C VAL A 46 -11.35 0.20 -3.53
N GLN A 47 -12.12 0.87 -2.66
CA GLN A 47 -12.01 0.69 -1.21
C GLN A 47 -12.22 -0.77 -0.82
N LYS A 48 -13.28 -1.40 -1.31
CA LYS A 48 -13.60 -2.80 -1.03
C LYS A 48 -12.46 -3.73 -1.44
N VAL A 49 -11.97 -3.60 -2.67
CA VAL A 49 -10.87 -4.44 -3.19
C VAL A 49 -9.60 -4.28 -2.36
N LEU A 50 -9.23 -3.05 -2.02
CA LEU A 50 -8.03 -2.77 -1.24
C LEU A 50 -8.15 -3.26 0.21
N PHE A 51 -9.32 -3.11 0.83
CA PHE A 51 -9.60 -3.63 2.16
C PHE A 51 -9.55 -5.15 2.20
N GLU A 52 -10.24 -5.84 1.29
CA GLU A 52 -10.24 -7.31 1.19
C GLU A 52 -8.82 -7.87 1.00
N ARG A 53 -8.04 -7.26 0.09
CA ARG A 53 -6.64 -7.60 -0.09
C ARG A 53 -5.81 -7.36 1.17
N SER A 54 -6.13 -6.32 1.95
CA SER A 54 -5.43 -6.00 3.19
C SER A 54 -5.70 -7.01 4.29
N ILE A 55 -6.86 -7.65 4.32
CA ILE A 55 -7.16 -8.80 5.22
C ILE A 55 -6.18 -9.94 4.98
N GLU A 56 -5.98 -10.34 3.72
CA GLU A 56 -5.04 -11.42 3.40
C GLU A 56 -3.60 -11.04 3.75
N ARG A 57 -3.20 -9.79 3.48
CA ARG A 57 -1.85 -9.29 3.81
C ARG A 57 -1.61 -9.28 5.31
N ALA A 58 -2.57 -8.76 6.09
CA ALA A 58 -2.49 -8.75 7.55
C ALA A 58 -2.42 -10.19 8.10
N LYS A 59 -3.21 -11.12 7.56
CA LYS A 59 -3.14 -12.53 7.98
C LYS A 59 -1.76 -13.15 7.73
N ARG A 60 -1.15 -12.91 6.57
CA ARG A 60 0.23 -13.34 6.30
C ARG A 60 1.25 -12.70 7.26
N MET A 61 1.05 -11.43 7.62
CA MET A 61 1.89 -10.76 8.61
C MET A 61 1.72 -11.35 10.01
N GLU A 62 0.50 -11.70 10.43
CA GLU A 62 0.22 -12.39 11.69
C GLU A 62 0.93 -13.75 11.73
N ASP A 63 0.78 -14.57 10.68
CA ASP A 63 1.42 -15.89 10.60
C ASP A 63 2.96 -15.78 10.64
N LYS A 64 3.51 -14.74 10.03
CA LYS A 64 4.96 -14.45 10.07
C LYS A 64 5.38 -13.94 11.45
N ALA A 65 4.57 -13.13 12.11
CA ALA A 65 4.83 -12.66 13.48
C ALA A 65 4.89 -13.84 14.46
N GLU A 66 3.94 -14.77 14.36
CA GLU A 66 3.89 -15.98 15.19
C GLU A 66 5.12 -16.87 14.99
N LYS A 67 5.54 -17.08 13.73
CA LYS A 67 6.76 -17.85 13.40
C LYS A 67 8.04 -17.19 13.91
N LEU A 68 8.07 -15.87 14.01
CA LEU A 68 9.24 -15.09 14.43
C LEU A 68 9.14 -14.62 15.89
N GLU A 69 8.13 -15.06 16.63
CA GLU A 69 7.85 -14.67 18.02
C GLU A 69 7.81 -13.14 18.21
N LYS A 70 7.20 -12.44 17.25
CA LYS A 70 7.05 -10.97 17.26
C LYS A 70 5.66 -10.54 17.70
N GLU A 71 5.63 -9.49 18.51
CA GLU A 71 4.38 -8.85 18.91
C GLU A 71 3.68 -8.15 17.73
N LYS A 72 2.35 -8.15 17.77
CA LYS A 72 1.47 -7.51 16.77
C LYS A 72 1.34 -6.01 17.05
N VAL A 73 2.45 -5.29 17.00
CA VAL A 73 2.57 -3.86 17.29
C VAL A 73 3.10 -3.08 16.08
N PRO A 74 2.84 -1.76 15.96
CA PRO A 74 3.25 -0.96 14.81
C PRO A 74 4.75 -1.06 14.46
N GLU A 75 5.61 -1.16 15.46
CA GLU A 75 7.07 -1.23 15.33
C GLU A 75 7.51 -2.46 14.53
N ASN A 76 6.74 -3.54 14.55
CA ASN A 76 7.05 -4.78 13.83
C ASN A 76 6.48 -4.80 12.39
N ILE A 77 5.62 -3.86 11.98
CA ILE A 77 5.01 -3.84 10.64
C ILE A 77 6.07 -3.87 9.53
N PHE A 78 7.09 -3.03 9.64
CA PHE A 78 8.10 -2.87 8.59
C PHE A 78 8.91 -4.16 8.33
N CYS A 79 9.19 -4.96 9.37
CA CYS A 79 9.93 -6.21 9.20
C CYS A 79 9.03 -7.39 8.78
N LEU A 80 7.72 -7.27 8.98
CA LEU A 80 6.74 -8.32 8.71
C LEU A 80 6.04 -8.17 7.36
N THR A 81 5.96 -6.95 6.82
CA THR A 81 5.30 -6.66 5.54
C THR A 81 5.90 -7.42 4.34
N ASP A 82 5.09 -7.54 3.28
CA ASP A 82 5.43 -8.15 2.00
C ASP A 82 5.87 -7.11 0.94
N VAL A 83 6.09 -5.85 1.35
CA VAL A 83 6.61 -4.81 0.45
C VAL A 83 8.02 -5.19 -0.01
N PRO A 84 8.28 -5.28 -1.33
CA PRO A 84 9.59 -5.64 -1.85
C PRO A 84 10.52 -4.43 -1.83
N PHE A 85 10.99 -4.06 -0.64
CA PHE A 85 11.82 -2.86 -0.41
C PHE A 85 13.11 -2.80 -1.25
N LEU A 86 13.50 -3.88 -1.91
CA LEU A 86 14.53 -3.87 -2.94
C LEU A 86 14.25 -2.80 -4.02
N GLY A 87 12.99 -2.59 -4.40
CA GLY A 87 12.60 -1.55 -5.36
C GLY A 87 12.41 -0.14 -4.76
N TRP A 88 12.39 -0.02 -3.43
CA TRP A 88 12.19 1.25 -2.71
C TRP A 88 13.54 1.86 -2.34
N VAL A 89 14.13 2.57 -3.30
CA VAL A 89 15.54 3.02 -3.25
C VAL A 89 15.62 4.45 -2.75
N LYS A 90 16.07 4.65 -1.50
CA LYS A 90 16.11 5.96 -0.83
C LYS A 90 16.92 7.00 -1.62
N GLU A 91 17.98 6.57 -2.31
CA GLU A 91 18.89 7.41 -3.08
C GLU A 91 18.21 8.09 -4.29
N LEU A 92 17.02 7.62 -4.69
CA LEU A 92 16.23 8.22 -5.76
C LEU A 92 15.36 9.41 -5.27
N GLY A 93 15.46 9.80 -4.00
CA GLY A 93 14.75 10.96 -3.45
C GLY A 93 13.22 10.79 -3.54
N VAL A 94 12.53 11.76 -4.15
CA VAL A 94 11.08 11.72 -4.36
C VAL A 94 10.62 10.47 -5.15
N ASN A 95 11.49 9.91 -6.00
CA ASN A 95 11.21 8.72 -6.80
C ASN A 95 11.58 7.40 -6.10
N HIS A 96 11.89 7.43 -4.80
CA HIS A 96 12.23 6.22 -4.05
C HIS A 96 11.11 5.17 -4.13
N CYS A 97 9.84 5.60 -4.09
CA CYS A 97 8.68 4.74 -4.28
C CYS A 97 8.39 4.55 -5.78
N PRO A 98 8.44 3.33 -6.32
CA PRO A 98 8.14 3.10 -7.74
C PRO A 98 6.67 3.41 -8.09
N TYR A 99 5.74 3.31 -7.14
CA TYR A 99 4.35 3.74 -7.36
C TYR A 99 4.21 5.25 -7.39
N GLY A 100 4.93 5.97 -6.53
CA GLY A 100 5.00 7.43 -6.57
C GLY A 100 5.51 7.92 -7.92
N GLU A 101 6.66 7.41 -8.37
CA GLU A 101 7.23 7.70 -9.69
C GLU A 101 6.21 7.46 -10.83
N ALA A 102 5.55 6.30 -10.83
CA ALA A 102 4.59 5.93 -11.88
C ALA A 102 3.33 6.81 -11.85
N TRP A 103 2.71 7.01 -10.69
CA TRP A 103 1.42 7.70 -10.60
C TRP A 103 1.53 9.22 -10.67
N LEU A 104 2.67 9.80 -10.25
CA LEU A 104 2.94 11.23 -10.41
C LEU A 104 2.80 11.70 -11.85
N SER A 105 3.35 10.93 -12.80
CA SER A 105 3.19 11.23 -14.24
C SER A 105 1.74 11.06 -14.71
N ARG A 106 1.04 10.04 -14.22
CA ARG A 106 -0.36 9.77 -14.61
C ARG A 106 -1.30 10.88 -14.23
N TYR A 107 -1.27 11.39 -13.00
CA TYR A 107 -2.24 12.40 -12.60
C TYR A 107 -1.89 13.81 -13.08
N GLN A 108 -0.67 14.06 -13.58
CA GLN A 108 -0.39 15.29 -14.34
C GLN A 108 -1.22 15.35 -15.63
N GLU A 109 -1.41 14.21 -16.30
CA GLU A 109 -2.26 14.07 -17.50
C GLU A 109 -3.73 13.78 -17.15
N HIS A 110 -3.98 13.19 -15.99
CA HIS A 110 -5.29 12.73 -15.53
C HIS A 110 -5.58 13.18 -14.07
N PRO A 111 -5.88 14.46 -13.82
CA PRO A 111 -5.99 14.99 -12.45
C PRO A 111 -6.97 14.25 -11.52
N TRP A 112 -8.04 13.67 -12.07
CA TRP A 112 -9.01 12.84 -11.33
C TRP A 112 -8.35 11.64 -10.64
N PHE A 113 -7.27 11.11 -11.19
CA PHE A 113 -6.59 9.93 -10.63
C PHE A 113 -5.78 10.25 -9.36
N ARG A 114 -5.48 11.52 -9.10
CA ARG A 114 -4.70 11.94 -7.91
C ARG A 114 -5.31 11.42 -6.62
N GLU A 115 -6.64 11.45 -6.51
CA GLU A 115 -7.34 10.95 -5.34
C GLU A 115 -7.19 9.42 -5.21
N PHE A 116 -7.39 8.67 -6.29
CA PHE A 116 -7.25 7.21 -6.30
C PHE A 116 -5.82 6.72 -6.03
N ALA A 117 -4.80 7.47 -6.46
CA ALA A 117 -3.41 7.18 -6.16
C ALA A 117 -3.12 7.31 -4.65
N ALA A 118 -3.60 8.38 -4.01
CA ALA A 118 -3.48 8.54 -2.56
C ALA A 118 -4.32 7.53 -1.79
N PHE A 119 -5.53 7.27 -2.28
CA PHE A 119 -6.47 6.33 -1.68
C PHE A 119 -5.93 4.90 -1.64
N TYR A 120 -5.16 4.49 -2.66
CA TYR A 120 -4.46 3.21 -2.65
C TYR A 120 -3.59 3.05 -1.41
N CYS A 121 -2.71 4.03 -1.16
CA CYS A 121 -1.80 4.00 -0.03
C CYS A 121 -2.54 4.08 1.30
N ASP A 122 -3.52 4.97 1.40
CA ASP A 122 -4.23 5.21 2.65
C ASP A 122 -5.08 4.01 3.07
N VAL A 123 -5.93 3.48 2.18
CA VAL A 123 -6.74 2.29 2.48
C VAL A 123 -5.85 1.11 2.83
N THR A 124 -4.80 0.88 2.04
CA THR A 124 -3.93 -0.30 2.22
C THR A 124 -3.14 -0.22 3.53
N ASP A 125 -2.45 0.89 3.78
CA ASP A 125 -1.57 1.01 4.95
C ASP A 125 -2.39 1.08 6.24
N THR A 126 -3.53 1.79 6.23
CA THR A 126 -4.44 1.87 7.38
C THR A 126 -5.08 0.53 7.69
N SER A 127 -5.65 -0.15 6.69
CA SER A 127 -6.28 -1.46 6.90
C SER A 127 -5.27 -2.50 7.38
N VAL A 128 -4.08 -2.56 6.79
CA VAL A 128 -3.04 -3.50 7.24
C VAL A 128 -2.63 -3.21 8.68
N ALA A 129 -2.42 -1.95 9.06
CA ALA A 129 -2.05 -1.59 10.42
C ALA A 129 -3.13 -1.98 11.43
N GLU A 130 -4.39 -1.67 11.13
CA GLU A 130 -5.53 -1.97 11.99
C GLU A 130 -5.77 -3.47 12.13
N LEU A 131 -5.78 -4.21 11.02
CA LEU A 131 -6.03 -5.65 10.99
C LEU A 131 -4.90 -6.43 11.66
N PHE A 132 -3.65 -6.00 11.47
CA PHE A 132 -2.48 -6.63 12.07
C PHE A 132 -2.40 -6.37 13.58
N THR A 133 -2.53 -5.11 14.00
CA THR A 133 -2.31 -4.73 15.42
C THR A 133 -3.56 -4.87 16.29
N ARG A 134 -4.75 -4.83 15.69
CA ARG A 134 -6.06 -4.90 16.34
C ARG A 134 -6.26 -3.89 17.47
N SER A 135 -5.49 -2.81 17.48
CA SER A 135 -5.52 -1.81 18.55
C SER A 135 -4.94 -0.45 18.15
N TYR A 136 -4.20 -0.39 17.04
CA TYR A 136 -3.67 0.85 16.49
C TYR A 136 -4.28 1.10 15.11
N SER A 137 -4.61 2.36 14.86
CA SER A 137 -4.84 2.87 13.51
C SER A 137 -3.61 3.62 13.00
N HIS A 138 -3.71 4.11 11.78
CA HIS A 138 -2.61 4.68 11.02
C HIS A 138 -3.10 5.89 10.22
N LYS A 139 -2.20 6.86 10.04
CA LYS A 139 -2.45 8.01 9.16
C LYS A 139 -1.17 8.40 8.44
N LEU A 140 -1.27 8.60 7.12
CA LEU A 140 -0.24 9.27 6.34
C LEU A 140 -0.28 10.78 6.60
N THR A 141 0.88 11.36 6.93
CA THR A 141 1.05 12.81 7.10
C THR A 141 1.75 13.45 5.91
N LYS A 142 2.54 12.67 5.17
CA LYS A 142 3.13 13.02 3.87
C LYS A 142 3.07 11.81 2.95
N ASN A 143 2.91 12.03 1.65
CA ASN A 143 2.81 10.97 0.68
C ASN A 143 3.46 11.36 -0.66
N VAL A 144 4.46 10.61 -1.09
CA VAL A 144 5.14 10.87 -2.37
C VAL A 144 4.22 10.76 -3.58
N VAL A 145 3.15 9.96 -3.51
CA VAL A 145 2.15 9.90 -4.60
C VAL A 145 1.34 11.20 -4.71
N LEU A 146 1.48 12.12 -3.76
CA LEU A 146 0.91 13.46 -3.79
C LEU A 146 1.94 14.56 -4.07
N GLY A 147 3.21 14.18 -4.29
CA GLY A 147 4.32 15.09 -4.58
C GLY A 147 5.19 15.47 -3.39
N ASP A 148 4.97 14.89 -2.20
CA ASP A 148 5.87 15.08 -1.06
C ASP A 148 7.23 14.40 -1.30
N GLU A 149 8.29 14.87 -0.64
CA GLU A 149 9.65 14.29 -0.77
C GLU A 149 9.76 12.86 -0.18
N SER A 150 8.90 12.54 0.79
CA SER A 150 8.88 11.24 1.47
C SER A 150 7.48 10.86 1.97
N CYS A 151 7.25 9.57 2.19
CA CYS A 151 6.07 9.12 2.93
C CYS A 151 6.34 9.17 4.44
N GLU A 152 5.55 9.95 5.16
CA GLU A 152 5.57 10.02 6.62
C GLU A 152 4.24 9.53 7.17
N ARG A 153 4.29 8.84 8.31
CA ARG A 153 3.13 8.20 8.92
C ARG A 153 3.20 8.21 10.42
N ILE A 154 2.03 8.17 11.04
CA ILE A 154 1.86 7.97 12.48
C ILE A 154 0.98 6.75 12.73
N TYR A 155 1.23 6.11 13.86
CA TYR A 155 0.36 5.08 14.43
C TYR A 155 -0.16 5.57 15.78
N TYR A 156 -1.43 5.33 16.05
CA TYR A 156 -2.07 5.77 17.28
C TYR A 156 -3.05 4.72 17.76
N LYS A 157 -3.22 4.60 19.08
CA LYS A 157 -4.22 3.68 19.65
C LYS A 157 -5.62 4.14 19.26
N ASP A 158 -6.47 3.19 18.90
CA ASP A 158 -7.86 3.46 18.51
C ASP A 158 -8.79 2.42 19.15
N GLU A 159 -9.75 2.89 19.95
CA GLU A 159 -10.70 2.03 20.66
C GLU A 159 -11.69 1.34 19.72
N LYS A 160 -12.00 1.94 18.56
CA LYS A 160 -12.85 1.31 17.55
C LYS A 160 -12.14 0.11 16.93
N VAL A 161 -10.87 0.27 16.60
CA VAL A 161 -10.05 -0.83 16.08
C VAL A 161 -9.94 -1.95 17.13
N ALA A 162 -9.78 -1.58 18.41
CA ALA A 162 -9.76 -2.55 19.52
C ALA A 162 -11.09 -3.30 19.70
N SER A 163 -12.22 -2.71 19.29
CA SER A 163 -13.53 -3.36 19.30
C SER A 163 -13.90 -4.07 17.99
N GLY A 164 -13.00 -4.07 17.00
CA GLY A 164 -13.20 -4.74 15.70
C GLY A 164 -13.89 -3.89 14.63
N GLU A 165 -14.06 -2.58 14.87
CA GLU A 165 -14.51 -1.61 13.86
C GLU A 165 -13.28 -0.98 13.18
N TYR A 166 -13.08 -1.29 11.90
CA TYR A 166 -11.96 -0.79 11.10
C TYR A 166 -12.39 0.42 10.26
N THR A 167 -11.41 1.27 9.90
CA THR A 167 -11.67 2.53 9.18
C THR A 167 -12.36 2.29 7.84
N TYR A 168 -11.94 1.26 7.10
CA TYR A 168 -12.37 1.01 5.72
C TYR A 168 -13.26 -0.22 5.55
N GLY A 169 -13.60 -0.91 6.64
CA GLY A 169 -14.46 -2.07 6.59
C GLY A 169 -14.76 -2.67 7.95
N LYS A 170 -15.46 -3.78 7.95
CA LYS A 170 -15.66 -4.63 9.13
C LYS A 170 -15.15 -6.01 8.77
N LYS A 171 -14.55 -6.70 9.74
CA LYS A 171 -14.36 -8.13 9.58
C LYS A 171 -15.72 -8.77 9.82
N GLU A 172 -16.35 -9.27 8.75
CA GLU A 172 -17.46 -10.20 8.90
C GLU A 172 -16.87 -11.50 9.48
N ASP A 173 -17.47 -11.97 10.58
CA ASP A 173 -17.06 -13.18 11.31
C ASP A 173 -17.23 -14.47 10.47
#